data_AF-A0A5T4FA09-F1
#
_entry.id   AF-A0A5T4FA09-F1
#
_cell.length_a   1.000
_cell.length_b   1.000
_cell.length_c   1.000
_cell.angle_alpha   90.00
_cell.angle_beta   90.00
_cell.angle_gamma   90.00
#
_symmetry.space_group_name_H-M   'P 1'
#
loop_
_entity.id
_entity.type
_entity.pdbx_description
1 polymer ?
#
loop_
_entity_poly.entity_id
_entity_poly.type
_entity_poly.pdbx_seq_one_letter_code
_entity_poly.pdbx_strand_id
1 'polypeptide(L)'
;MSIRIEIGERYVVTSDSFQFILHEKKRAESGKNAGQEWLSVVGYYPKLSQLVSGLMHHDILTGSAKSFADLNVQVEQLSKRCSEAFGSYGR
;
A
#
# COMPACT_ATOMS: atom_id res chain seq x y z
N MET A 1 -3.51 -12.88 14.76
CA MET A 1 -2.67 -13.29 13.62
C MET A 1 -1.92 -12.06 13.17
N SER A 2 -0.59 -12.13 13.01
CA SER A 2 0.20 -11.00 12.48
C SER A 2 0.59 -11.31 11.04
N ILE A 3 0.05 -10.54 10.10
CA ILE A 3 0.52 -10.57 8.71
C ILE A 3 1.47 -9.40 8.47
N ARG A 4 2.38 -9.55 7.52
CA ARG A 4 3.18 -8.46 6.97
C ARG A 4 3.38 -8.71 5.49
N ILE A 5 2.60 -8.05 4.66
CA ILE A 5 2.60 -8.23 3.21
C ILE A 5 3.11 -6.94 2.56
N GLU A 6 4.19 -7.07 1.79
CA GLU A 6 4.75 -6.00 0.97
C GLU A 6 4.00 -5.95 -0.37
N ILE A 7 3.51 -4.77 -0.77
CA ILE A 7 2.81 -4.58 -2.05
C ILE A 7 3.64 -3.60 -2.90
N GLY A 8 4.42 -4.17 -3.81
CA GLY A 8 5.43 -3.42 -4.55
C GLY A 8 6.45 -2.76 -3.62
N GLU A 9 6.95 -1.59 -4.01
CA GLU A 9 7.94 -0.86 -3.22
C GLU A 9 7.31 0.09 -2.18
N ARG A 10 6.06 0.51 -2.41
CA ARG A 10 5.46 1.66 -1.74
C ARG A 10 4.62 1.31 -0.52
N TYR A 11 3.95 0.15 -0.50
CA TYR A 11 2.95 -0.15 0.53
C TYR A 11 3.28 -1.41 1.32
N VAL A 12 2.89 -1.40 2.60
CA VAL A 12 2.97 -2.55 3.49
C VAL A 12 1.64 -2.74 4.19
N VAL A 13 1.09 -3.94 4.16
CA VAL A 13 -0.08 -4.32 4.96
C VAL A 13 0.39 -5.09 6.17
N THR A 14 -0.05 -4.67 7.35
CA THR A 14 0.12 -5.43 8.59
C THR A 14 -1.24 -5.73 9.22
N SER A 15 -1.31 -6.56 10.25
CA SER A 15 -2.53 -6.77 11.03
C SER A 15 -2.25 -6.90 12.51
N ASP A 16 -3.24 -6.48 13.31
CA ASP A 16 -3.35 -6.83 14.72
C ASP A 16 -4.51 -7.83 14.93
N SER A 17 -5.00 -7.97 16.16
CA SER A 17 -6.13 -8.86 16.47
C SER A 17 -7.50 -8.36 15.98
N PHE A 18 -7.60 -7.11 15.55
CA PHE A 18 -8.86 -6.43 15.25
C PHE A 18 -8.97 -5.98 13.79
N GLN A 19 -7.85 -5.65 13.14
CA GLN A 19 -7.89 -4.97 11.84
C GLN A 19 -6.61 -5.15 11.01
N PHE A 20 -6.74 -4.84 9.72
CA PHE A 20 -5.62 -4.61 8.82
C PHE A 20 -5.16 -3.15 8.93
N ILE A 21 -3.86 -2.94 8.78
CA ILE A 21 -3.24 -1.62 8.84
C ILE A 21 -2.47 -1.43 7.53
N LEU A 22 -2.87 -0.45 6.74
CA LEU A 22 -2.16 -0.04 5.54
C LEU A 22 -1.09 0.98 5.92
N HIS A 23 0.14 0.72 5.50
CA HIS A 23 1.26 1.63 5.62
C HIS A 23 1.79 2.00 4.25
N GLU A 24 2.40 3.18 4.19
CA GLU A 24 3.22 3.64 3.09
C GLU A 24 4.67 3.77 3.55
N LYS A 25 5.61 3.31 2.73
CA LYS A 25 7.03 3.55 2.95
C LYS A 25 7.36 4.99 2.61
N LYS A 26 7.89 5.72 3.59
CA LYS A 26 8.42 7.06 3.40
C LYS A 26 9.93 7.04 3.57
N ARG A 27 10.60 7.92 2.85
CA ARG A 27 12.03 8.19 2.99
C ARG A 27 12.22 9.67 3.21
N ALA A 28 13.05 10.04 4.17
CA ALA A 28 13.43 11.45 4.36
C ALA A 28 14.37 11.86 3.23
N GLU A 29 13.99 12.89 2.48
CA GLU A 29 14.76 13.36 1.33
C GLU A 29 15.88 14.33 1.73
N SER A 30 15.76 14.99 2.89
CA SER A 30 16.71 16.02 3.31
C SER A 30 16.79 16.18 4.84
N GLY A 31 17.79 16.96 5.28
CA GLY A 31 18.04 17.23 6.70
C GLY A 31 18.80 16.11 7.41
N LYS A 32 18.84 16.19 8.74
CA LYS A 32 19.60 15.28 9.62
C LYS A 32 19.20 13.80 9.52
N ASN A 33 18.01 13.53 9.00
CA ASN A 33 17.47 12.17 8.85
C ASN A 33 17.43 11.72 7.37
N ALA A 34 18.09 12.44 6.45
CA ALA A 34 18.08 12.09 5.03
C ALA A 34 18.50 10.63 4.80
N GLY A 35 17.73 9.91 3.97
CA GLY A 35 17.91 8.49 3.69
C GLY A 35 17.25 7.53 4.69
N GLN A 36 16.76 8.02 5.84
CA GLN A 36 16.03 7.17 6.77
C GLN A 36 14.66 6.79 6.22
N GLU A 37 14.32 5.50 6.29
CA GLU A 37 13.02 4.96 5.88
C GLU A 37 12.15 4.63 7.09
N TRP A 38 10.86 4.90 6.99
CA TRP A 38 9.87 4.51 7.99
C TRP A 38 8.53 4.17 7.34
N LEU A 39 7.70 3.47 8.11
CA LEU A 39 6.32 3.18 7.74
C LEU A 39 5.41 4.27 8.30
N SER A 40 4.69 4.96 7.41
CA SER A 40 3.63 5.88 7.77
C SER A 40 2.28 5.19 7.64
N VAL A 41 1.46 5.23 8.69
CA VAL A 41 0.11 4.66 8.64
C VAL A 41 -0.75 5.48 7.68
N VAL A 42 -1.40 4.80 6.74
CA VAL A 42 -2.40 5.36 5.82
C VAL A 42 -3.80 5.17 6.38
N GLY A 43 -4.09 3.99 6.93
CA GLY A 43 -5.42 3.69 7.46
C GLY A 43 -5.55 2.34 8.15
N TYR A 44 -6.63 2.20 8.90
CA TYR A 44 -7.02 1.00 9.63
C TYR A 44 -8.31 0.46 9.04
N TYR A 45 -8.36 -0.84 8.77
CA TYR A 45 -9.43 -1.48 8.00
C TYR A 45 -9.86 -2.78 8.68
N PRO A 46 -11.06 -2.84 9.28
CA PRO A 46 -11.58 -4.05 9.93
C PRO A 46 -11.78 -5.25 8.98
N LYS A 47 -11.92 -5.00 7.67
CA LYS A 47 -12.19 -6.02 6.66
C LYS A 47 -11.23 -5.92 5.48
N LEU A 48 -10.87 -7.06 4.90
CA LEU A 48 -9.97 -7.11 3.74
C LEU A 48 -10.51 -6.31 2.54
N SER A 49 -11.80 -6.37 2.26
CA SER A 49 -12.40 -5.60 1.16
C SER A 49 -12.26 -4.08 1.38
N GLN A 50 -12.36 -3.61 2.62
CA GLN A 50 -12.16 -2.20 2.94
C GLN A 50 -10.69 -1.80 2.79
N LEU A 51 -9.76 -2.67 3.18
CA LEU A 51 -8.32 -2.45 2.95
C LEU A 51 -8.03 -2.29 1.45
N VAL A 52 -8.53 -3.20 0.62
CA VAL A 52 -8.28 -3.18 -0.84
C VAL A 52 -8.85 -1.91 -1.47
N SER A 53 -10.10 -1.54 -1.15
CA SER A 53 -10.70 -0.29 -1.64
C SER A 53 -9.95 0.95 -1.14
N GLY A 54 -9.54 0.95 0.13
CA GLY A 54 -8.77 2.04 0.73
C GLY A 54 -7.41 2.23 0.07
N LEU A 55 -6.69 1.14 -0.17
CA LEU A 55 -5.43 1.12 -0.90
C LEU A 55 -5.61 1.68 -2.32
N MET A 56 -6.59 1.17 -3.07
CA MET A 56 -6.85 1.61 -4.45
C MET A 56 -7.15 3.11 -4.52
N HIS A 57 -8.03 3.59 -3.63
CA HIS A 57 -8.41 4.99 -3.59
C HIS A 57 -7.23 5.89 -3.20
N HIS A 58 -6.45 5.47 -2.21
CA HIS A 58 -5.26 6.21 -1.79
C HIS A 58 -4.21 6.29 -2.90
N ASP A 59 -3.96 5.19 -3.61
CA ASP A 59 -2.99 5.16 -4.71
C ASP A 59 -3.42 6.07 -5.86
N ILE A 60 -4.70 6.03 -6.26
CA ILE A 60 -5.29 6.94 -7.26
C ILE A 60 -5.07 8.40 -6.87
N LEU A 61 -5.33 8.77 -5.62
CA LEU A 61 -5.26 10.16 -5.16
C LEU A 61 -3.83 10.67 -4.91
N THR A 62 -2.89 9.78 -4.66
CA THR A 62 -1.49 10.13 -4.34
C THR A 62 -0.50 9.68 -5.41
N GLY A 63 -1.01 9.22 -6.55
CA GLY A 63 -0.24 8.89 -7.74
C GLY A 63 0.12 10.13 -8.55
N SER A 64 0.87 9.91 -9.63
CA SER A 64 1.28 10.96 -10.57
C SER A 64 0.44 10.98 -11.86
N ALA A 65 -0.65 10.22 -11.91
CA ALA A 65 -1.54 10.13 -13.07
C ALA A 65 -2.16 11.50 -13.40
N LYS A 66 -2.18 11.87 -14.69
CA LYS A 66 -2.69 13.18 -15.15
C LYS A 66 -3.90 13.08 -16.07
N SER A 67 -4.35 11.86 -16.35
CA SER A 67 -5.48 11.57 -17.23
C SER A 67 -6.22 10.30 -16.78
N PHE A 68 -7.44 10.09 -17.27
CA PHE A 68 -8.17 8.85 -17.01
C PHE A 68 -7.46 7.61 -17.58
N ALA A 69 -6.72 7.77 -18.68
CA ALA A 69 -5.91 6.68 -19.23
C ALA A 69 -4.78 6.31 -18.25
N ASP A 70 -4.08 7.30 -17.69
CA ASP A 70 -3.04 7.08 -16.69
C ASP A 70 -3.60 6.43 -15.41
N LEU A 71 -4.79 6.87 -14.98
CA LEU A 71 -5.48 6.27 -13.84
C LEU A 71 -5.80 4.80 -14.09
N ASN A 72 -6.26 4.44 -15.28
CA ASN A 72 -6.52 3.05 -15.63
C ASN A 72 -5.23 2.22 -15.58
N VAL A 73 -4.13 2.72 -16.15
CA VAL A 73 -2.81 2.06 -16.07
C VAL A 73 -2.36 1.89 -14.62
N GLN A 74 -2.56 2.91 -13.79
CA GLN A 74 -2.20 2.85 -12.38
C GLN A 74 -3.01 1.78 -11.63
N VAL A 75 -4.33 1.72 -11.85
CA VAL A 75 -5.22 0.70 -11.28
C VAL A 75 -4.78 -0.71 -11.69
N GLU A 76 -4.47 -0.93 -12.97
CA GLU A 76 -4.02 -2.23 -13.48
C GLU A 76 -2.69 -2.65 -12.84
N GLN A 77 -1.72 -1.73 -12.76
CA GLN A 77 -0.42 -2.00 -12.14
C GLN A 77 -0.54 -2.34 -10.66
N LEU A 78 -1.34 -1.57 -9.91
CA LEU A 78 -1.57 -1.84 -8.49
C LEU A 78 -2.29 -3.17 -8.30
N SER A 79 -3.30 -3.46 -9.13
CA SER A 79 -4.03 -4.74 -9.08
C SER A 79 -3.09 -5.92 -9.28
N LYS A 80 -2.18 -5.84 -10.26
CA LYS A 80 -1.16 -6.88 -10.49
C LYS A 80 -0.25 -7.08 -9.28
N ARG A 81 0.26 -5.99 -8.69
CA ARG A 81 1.11 -6.04 -7.48
C ARG A 81 0.36 -6.67 -6.31
N CYS A 82 -0.92 -6.33 -6.12
CA CYS A 82 -1.75 -6.96 -5.10
C CYS A 82 -1.91 -8.46 -5.33
N SER A 83 -2.18 -8.90 -6.56
CA SER A 83 -2.28 -10.33 -6.89
C SER A 83 -0.99 -11.09 -6.58
N GLU A 84 0.18 -10.52 -6.92
CA GLU A 84 1.49 -11.09 -6.61
C GLU A 84 1.75 -11.16 -5.10
N ALA A 85 1.46 -10.08 -4.38
CA ALA A 85 1.68 -9.97 -2.94
C ALA A 85 0.74 -10.87 -2.12
N PHE A 86 -0.53 -10.96 -2.50
CA PHE A 86 -1.52 -11.77 -1.78
C PHE A 86 -1.46 -13.25 -2.17
N GLY A 87 -1.07 -13.56 -3.40
CA GLY A 87 -0.93 -14.95 -3.87
C GLY A 87 0.33 -15.66 -3.38
N SER A 88 1.37 -14.92 -2.98
CA SER A 88 2.65 -15.48 -2.53
C SER A 88 2.64 -15.96 -1.07
N TYR A 89 1.67 -15.55 -0.25
CA TYR A 89 1.61 -15.84 1.20
C TYR A 89 0.93 -17.18 1.56
N GLY A 90 1.00 -18.19 0.67
CA GLY A 90 0.26 -19.45 0.78
C GLY A 90 1.00 -20.71 0.34
N ARG A 91 2.34 -20.71 0.33
CA ARG A 91 3.16 -21.94 0.24
C ARG A 91 4.05 -22.09 1.45
#